data_AF-A0A7X6CQN2-F1
#
_entry.id   AF-A0A7X6CQN2-F1
#
_cell.length_a   1.000
_cell.length_b   1.000
_cell.length_c   1.000
_cell.angle_alpha   90.00
_cell.angle_beta   90.00
_cell.angle_gamma   90.00
#
_symmetry.space_group_name_H-M   'P 1'
#
loop_
_entity.id
_entity.type
_entity.pdbx_description
1 polymer ?
#
loop_
_entity_poly.entity_id
_entity_poly.type
_entity_poly.pdbx_seq_one_letter_code
_entity_poly.pdbx_strand_id
1 'polypeptide(L)'
;MTVKASGGSSVARPQLYQTVPVATISQAEQQDRFLQRGELSELATYFSSGAKRIAISETLTKNSELIVSRAANRIFVGGSPLAFLERPARIKSWWLLALL
;
A
#
# COMPACT_ATOMS: atom_id res chain seq x y z
N MET A 1 13.90 25.68 28.69
CA MET A 1 12.42 25.75 28.67
C MET A 1 11.89 24.52 29.38
N THR A 2 11.02 24.67 30.38
CA THR A 2 10.42 23.55 31.14
C THR A 2 8.92 23.53 30.88
N VAL A 3 8.41 22.40 30.39
CA VAL A 3 6.97 22.18 30.14
C VAL A 3 6.27 22.12 31.50
N LYS A 4 5.32 23.04 31.75
CA LYS A 4 4.58 23.12 33.03
C LYS A 4 3.24 22.37 33.02
N ALA A 5 2.73 22.02 31.85
CA ALA A 5 1.53 21.19 31.65
C ALA A 5 1.57 20.55 30.26
N SER A 6 1.04 19.33 30.11
CA SER A 6 0.88 18.64 28.83
C SER A 6 -0.59 18.23 28.64
N GLY A 7 -1.12 18.38 27.43
CA GLY A 7 -2.49 18.01 27.06
C GLY A 7 -2.74 16.50 26.86
N GLY A 8 -1.79 15.65 27.26
CA GLY A 8 -1.82 14.22 26.95
C GLY A 8 -1.40 13.91 25.51
N SER A 9 -0.94 12.68 25.28
CA SER A 9 -0.62 12.18 23.94
C SER A 9 -1.71 11.22 23.49
N SER A 10 -2.59 11.67 22.59
CA SER A 10 -3.57 10.81 21.95
C SER A 10 -2.91 10.01 20.83
N VAL A 11 -3.31 8.74 20.68
CA VAL A 11 -2.85 7.90 19.58
C VAL A 11 -3.47 8.40 18.28
N ALA A 12 -2.69 9.14 17.49
CA ALA A 12 -3.05 9.51 16.13
C ALA A 12 -2.43 8.52 15.14
N ARG A 13 -3.22 8.03 14.19
CA ARG A 13 -2.75 7.17 13.08
C ARG A 13 -2.87 7.94 11.76
N PRO A 14 -1.75 8.36 11.15
CA PRO A 14 -1.78 9.04 9.86
C PRO A 14 -2.33 8.11 8.76
N GLN A 15 -3.15 8.66 7.87
CA GLN A 15 -3.59 7.95 6.67
C GLN A 15 -2.44 7.91 5.65
N LEU A 16 -1.95 6.70 5.31
CA LEU A 16 -0.80 6.55 4.43
C LEU A 16 -1.15 6.59 2.94
N TYR A 17 -2.35 6.14 2.59
CA TYR A 17 -2.79 5.99 1.21
C TYR A 17 -4.31 6.03 1.13
N GLN A 18 -4.82 6.41 -0.04
CA GLN A 18 -6.25 6.36 -0.33
C GLN A 18 -6.56 5.14 -1.22
N THR A 19 -7.54 4.35 -0.81
CA THR A 19 -8.07 3.26 -1.66
C THR A 19 -9.51 3.58 -2.05
N VAL A 20 -9.99 2.99 -3.14
CA VAL A 20 -11.38 3.19 -3.59
C VAL A 20 -12.37 2.86 -2.46
N PRO A 21 -12.32 1.71 -1.78
CA PRO A 21 -13.29 1.42 -0.70
C PRO A 21 -13.24 2.42 0.46
N VAL A 22 -12.04 2.83 0.88
CA VAL A 22 -11.89 3.79 1.99
C VAL A 22 -12.44 5.16 1.58
N ALA A 23 -12.15 5.63 0.37
CA ALA A 23 -12.66 6.91 -0.12
C ALA A 23 -14.19 6.93 -0.21
N THR A 24 -14.77 5.92 -0.86
CA THR A 24 -16.21 5.83 -1.08
C THR A 24 -16.98 5.74 0.24
N ILE A 25 -16.48 4.96 1.22
CA ILE A 25 -17.13 4.85 2.54
C ILE A 25 -16.96 6.14 3.35
N SER A 26 -15.75 6.70 3.41
CA SER A 26 -15.50 7.94 4.17
C SER A 26 -16.28 9.13 3.62
N GLN A 27 -16.55 9.18 2.31
CA GLN A 27 -17.38 10.24 1.73
C GLN A 27 -18.84 10.19 2.23
N ALA A 28 -19.42 8.99 2.34
CA ALA A 28 -20.76 8.81 2.89
C ALA A 28 -20.78 9.06 4.41
N GLU A 29 -19.75 8.60 5.12
CA GLU A 29 -19.58 8.81 6.57
C GLU A 29 -19.51 10.32 6.93
N GLN A 30 -18.72 11.10 6.20
CA GLN A 30 -18.57 12.55 6.42
C GLN A 30 -19.89 13.33 6.26
N GLN A 31 -20.85 12.75 5.56
CA GLN A 31 -22.18 13.30 5.34
C GLN A 31 -23.25 12.68 6.27
N ASP A 32 -22.83 11.85 7.24
CA ASP A 32 -23.71 11.11 8.17
C ASP A 32 -24.85 10.38 7.45
N ARG A 33 -24.52 9.74 6.33
CA ARG A 33 -25.50 9.06 5.47
C ARG A 33 -25.09 7.65 5.13
N PHE A 34 -26.08 6.85 4.72
CA PHE A 34 -25.82 5.58 4.07
C PHE A 34 -25.33 5.76 2.63
N LEU A 35 -24.59 4.77 2.16
CA LEU A 35 -24.13 4.65 0.78
C LEU A 35 -25.31 4.72 -0.19
N GLN A 36 -25.15 5.52 -1.23
CA GLN A 36 -26.07 5.66 -2.35
C GLN A 36 -25.83 4.55 -3.38
N ARG A 37 -26.80 4.37 -4.29
CA ARG A 37 -26.71 3.41 -5.39
C ARG A 37 -25.45 3.59 -6.25
N GLY A 38 -25.03 4.83 -6.48
CA GLY A 38 -23.81 5.14 -7.25
C GLY A 38 -22.55 4.61 -6.56
N GLU A 39 -22.40 4.91 -5.26
CA GLU A 39 -21.29 4.46 -4.42
C GLU A 39 -21.27 2.92 -4.30
N LEU A 40 -22.42 2.28 -4.15
CA LEU A 40 -22.54 0.82 -4.16
C LEU A 40 -22.12 0.21 -5.50
N SER A 41 -22.48 0.86 -6.62
CA SER A 41 -22.08 0.43 -7.96
C SER A 41 -20.58 0.59 -8.20
N GLU A 42 -19.97 1.65 -7.67
CA GLU A 42 -18.53 1.87 -7.71
C GLU A 42 -17.78 0.77 -6.95
N LEU A 43 -18.21 0.48 -5.73
CA LEU A 43 -17.65 -0.60 -4.92
C LEU A 43 -17.80 -1.95 -5.63
N ALA A 44 -18.97 -2.27 -6.18
CA ALA A 44 -19.20 -3.50 -6.93
C ALA A 44 -18.26 -3.63 -8.14
N THR A 45 -18.05 -2.53 -8.88
CA THR A 45 -17.13 -2.48 -10.02
C THR A 45 -15.67 -2.64 -9.59
N TYR A 46 -15.29 -2.02 -8.48
CA TYR A 46 -13.96 -2.19 -7.91
C TYR A 46 -13.72 -3.65 -7.51
N PHE A 47 -14.63 -4.28 -6.77
CA PHE A 47 -14.44 -5.65 -6.30
C PHE A 47 -14.51 -6.69 -7.43
N SER A 48 -15.35 -6.49 -8.44
CA SER A 48 -15.44 -7.41 -9.59
C SER A 48 -14.13 -7.51 -10.38
N SER A 49 -13.35 -6.42 -10.40
CA SER A 49 -12.02 -6.38 -11.04
C SER A 49 -10.86 -6.80 -10.13
N GLY A 50 -11.15 -7.27 -8.91
CA GLY A 50 -10.14 -7.64 -7.90
C GLY A 50 -9.20 -8.76 -8.34
N ALA A 51 -9.75 -9.87 -8.87
CA ALA A 51 -8.94 -11.00 -9.34
C ALA A 51 -7.94 -10.58 -10.43
N LYS A 52 -8.37 -9.70 -11.34
CA LYS A 52 -7.51 -9.16 -12.39
C LYS A 52 -6.35 -8.33 -11.81
N ARG A 53 -6.60 -7.47 -10.81
CA ARG A 53 -5.55 -6.69 -10.14
C ARG A 53 -4.54 -7.57 -9.42
N ILE A 54 -4.99 -8.65 -8.77
CA ILE A 54 -4.11 -9.62 -8.12
C ILE A 54 -3.23 -10.33 -9.16
N ALA A 55 -3.83 -10.85 -10.24
CA ALA A 55 -3.08 -11.51 -11.31
C ALA A 55 -2.02 -10.60 -11.97
N ILE A 56 -2.34 -9.33 -12.16
CA ILE A 56 -1.38 -8.32 -12.63
C ILE A 56 -0.24 -8.16 -11.61
N SER A 57 -0.57 -7.99 -10.32
CA SER A 57 0.44 -7.82 -9.28
C SER A 57 1.38 -9.03 -9.19
N GLU A 58 0.86 -10.25 -9.27
CA GLU A 58 1.68 -11.46 -9.27
C GLU A 58 2.63 -11.51 -10.47
N THR A 59 2.13 -11.14 -11.65
CA THR A 59 2.94 -11.11 -12.88
C THR A 59 4.07 -10.09 -12.74
N LEU A 60 3.78 -8.89 -12.21
CA LEU A 60 4.79 -7.86 -11.96
C LEU A 60 5.82 -8.32 -10.91
N THR A 61 5.38 -8.94 -9.81
CA THR A 61 6.27 -9.46 -8.76
C THR A 61 7.19 -10.55 -9.29
N LYS A 62 6.65 -11.53 -10.03
CA LYS A 62 7.43 -12.63 -10.64
C LYS A 62 8.49 -12.13 -11.62
N ASN A 63 8.21 -11.05 -12.33
CA ASN A 63 9.11 -10.48 -13.35
C ASN A 63 9.92 -9.27 -12.86
N SER A 64 9.89 -8.97 -11.55
CA SER A 64 10.44 -7.73 -10.98
C SER A 64 11.90 -7.47 -11.34
N GLU A 65 12.77 -8.49 -11.28
CA GLU A 65 14.20 -8.33 -11.61
C GLU A 65 14.42 -8.00 -13.08
N LEU A 66 13.69 -8.68 -13.97
CA LEU A 66 13.80 -8.44 -15.39
C LEU A 66 13.35 -7.02 -15.75
N ILE A 67 12.25 -6.56 -15.14
CA ILE A 67 11.73 -5.20 -15.33
C ILE A 67 12.76 -4.18 -14.86
N VAL A 68 13.28 -4.33 -13.63
CA VAL A 68 14.27 -3.42 -13.05
C VAL A 68 15.58 -3.43 -13.85
N SER A 69 16.08 -4.59 -14.24
CA SER A 69 17.32 -4.73 -15.02
C SER A 69 17.22 -4.03 -16.38
N ARG A 70 16.14 -4.27 -17.12
CA ARG A 70 15.92 -3.63 -18.43
C ARG A 70 15.80 -2.12 -18.32
N ALA A 71 15.12 -1.62 -17.28
CA ALA A 71 15.02 -0.19 -17.03
C ALA A 71 16.37 0.42 -16.63
N ALA A 72 17.10 -0.23 -15.73
CA ALA A 72 18.37 0.26 -15.21
C ALA A 72 19.47 0.29 -16.29
N ASN A 73 19.53 -0.71 -17.17
CA ASN A 73 20.48 -0.75 -18.30
C ASN A 73 20.27 0.41 -19.30
N ARG A 74 19.12 1.10 -19.25
CA ARG A 74 18.86 2.27 -20.10
C ARG A 74 19.43 3.58 -19.52
N ILE A 75 19.71 3.62 -18.23
CA ILE A 75 20.16 4.84 -17.53
C ILE A 75 21.53 4.70 -16.86
N PHE A 76 22.06 3.48 -16.73
CA PHE A 76 23.39 3.19 -16.19
C PHE A 76 24.25 2.45 -17.22
N VAL A 77 25.54 2.82 -17.26
CA VAL A 77 26.58 2.19 -18.08
C VAL A 77 27.80 1.88 -17.21
N GLY A 78 28.64 0.91 -17.60
CA GLY A 78 29.89 0.60 -16.89
C GLY A 78 29.82 -0.54 -15.85
N GLY A 79 28.80 -1.39 -15.90
CA GLY A 79 28.66 -2.55 -15.01
C GLY A 79 27.23 -3.11 -15.01
N SER A 80 26.96 -4.12 -14.17
CA SER A 80 25.59 -4.63 -13.97
C SER A 80 24.88 -3.82 -12.89
N PRO A 81 23.81 -3.06 -13.21
CA PRO A 81 23.09 -2.26 -12.23
C PRO A 81 22.42 -3.10 -11.14
N LEU A 82 22.11 -4.38 -11.44
CA LEU A 82 21.53 -5.30 -10.48
C LEU A 82 22.48 -5.66 -9.33
N ALA A 83 23.79 -5.46 -9.48
CA ALA A 83 24.76 -5.72 -8.41
C ALA A 83 24.50 -4.86 -7.15
N PHE A 84 23.78 -3.75 -7.30
CA PHE A 84 23.43 -2.82 -6.23
C PHE A 84 21.97 -2.95 -5.77
N LEU A 85 21.22 -3.93 -6.29
CA LEU A 85 19.82 -4.10 -5.93
C LEU A 85 19.70 -4.79 -4.55
N GLU A 86 19.45 -4.00 -3.52
CA GLU A 86 19.06 -4.50 -2.20
C GLU A 86 17.55 -4.72 -2.14
N ARG A 87 17.14 -5.97 -1.92
CA ARG A 87 15.73 -6.27 -1.63
C ARG A 87 15.47 -6.06 -0.14
N PRO A 88 14.37 -5.39 0.25
CA PRO A 88 14.02 -5.26 1.65
C PRO A 88 13.92 -6.65 2.28
N ALA A 89 14.55 -6.81 3.45
CA ALA A 89 14.46 -8.04 4.22
C ALA A 89 12.97 -8.37 4.44
N ARG A 90 12.58 -9.63 4.19
CA ARG A 90 11.23 -10.10 4.53
C ARG A 90 10.94 -9.67 5.95
N ILE A 91 9.88 -8.88 6.15
CA ILE A 91 9.34 -8.65 7.48
C ILE A 91 8.94 -10.02 7.99
N LYS A 92 9.77 -10.63 8.86
CA LYS A 92 9.35 -11.77 9.66
C LYS A 92 8.19 -11.24 10.48
N SER A 93 7.00 -11.72 10.17
CA SER A 93 5.79 -11.45 10.93
C SER A 93 6.11 -11.57 12.42
N TRP A 94 5.83 -10.52 13.18
CA TRP A 94 5.94 -10.48 14.64
C TRP A 94 5.22 -11.66 15.33
N TRP A 95 4.26 -12.29 14.63
CA TRP A 95 3.55 -13.47 15.09
C TRP A 95 4.42 -14.71 15.31
N LEU A 96 5.58 -14.83 14.66
CA LEU A 96 6.46 -15.99 14.82
C LEU A 96 7.29 -15.96 16.11
N LEU A 97 7.42 -14.81 16.78
CA LEU A 97 8.11 -14.68 18.08
C LEU A 97 7.16 -14.81 19.27
N ALA A 98 5.84 -14.71 19.05
CA ALA A 98 4.83 -14.88 20.12
C ALA A 98 4.46 -16.35 20.39
N LEU A 99 5.07 -17.29 19.67
CA LEU A 99 4.79 -18.74 19.71
C LEU A 99 6.01 -19.58 20.15
N LEU A 100 7.07 -18.92 20.63
CA LEU A 100 8.25 -19.49 21.28
C LEU A 100 8.40 -18.87 22.67
#